data_AF-A0A7S2EMN0-F1
#
_entry.id   AF-A0A7S2EMN0-F1
#
_cell.length_a   1.000
_cell.length_b   1.000
_cell.length_c   1.000
_cell.angle_alpha   90.00
_cell.angle_beta   90.00
_cell.angle_gamma   90.00
#
_symmetry.space_group_name_H-M   'P 1'
#
loop_
_entity.id
_entity.type
_entity.pdbx_description
1 polymer ?
#
loop_
_entity_poly.entity_id
_entity_poly.type
_entity_poly.pdbx_seq_one_letter_code
_entity_poly.pdbx_strand_id
1 'polypeptide(L)'
;GESLLQRMEKEIQNNPFNNDDDDEENSLEPDVIIYNSVMNAWINSVHMNDAKKAEFVLQKMIRQQHKKLQAKKGNAVQPNIVSYNTAINVWSKRRFLDAPFRAEQILLHTIETYNRQRREAAAASKNENDRHPQHNSELYH
;
A
#
# COMPACT_ATOMS: atom_id res chain seq x y z
N GLY A 1 -23.18 4.77 3.72
CA GLY A 1 -22.53 5.52 4.81
C GLY A 1 -21.08 5.75 4.43
N GLU A 2 -20.65 7.01 4.44
CA GLU A 2 -19.30 7.48 4.12
C GLU A 2 -18.25 6.79 5.02
N SER A 3 -17.09 6.43 4.47
CA SER A 3 -15.99 5.83 5.25
C SER A 3 -15.19 6.90 5.99
N LEU A 4 -14.56 6.53 7.11
CA LEU A 4 -13.70 7.44 7.88
C LEU A 4 -12.58 8.04 7.02
N LEU A 5 -12.06 7.22 6.09
CA LEU A 5 -11.08 7.62 5.10
C LEU A 5 -11.64 8.64 4.10
N GLN A 6 -12.86 8.42 3.57
CA GLN A 6 -13.50 9.36 2.66
C GLN A 6 -13.70 10.73 3.31
N ARG A 7 -14.10 10.73 4.59
CA ARG A 7 -14.24 11.98 5.34
C ARG A 7 -12.89 12.67 5.54
N MET A 8 -11.85 11.93 5.92
CA MET A 8 -10.50 12.47 6.07
C MET A 8 -9.95 13.05 4.76
N GLU A 9 -10.11 12.34 3.64
CA GLU A 9 -9.70 12.80 2.30
C GLU A 9 -10.46 14.06 1.86
N LYS A 10 -11.75 14.14 2.20
CA LYS A 10 -12.58 15.30 1.88
C LYS A 10 -12.18 16.54 2.68
N GLU A 11 -11.80 16.37 3.95
CA GLU A 11 -11.25 17.46 4.77
C GLU A 11 -9.87 17.91 4.25
N ILE A 12 -9.04 16.97 3.79
CA ILE A 12 -7.76 17.28 3.13
C ILE A 12 -7.98 18.11 1.86
N GLN A 13 -8.95 17.76 1.02
CA GLN A 13 -9.23 18.48 -0.23
C GLN A 13 -9.87 19.85 0.00
N ASN A 14 -10.61 20.03 1.09
CA ASN A 14 -11.26 21.29 1.44
C ASN A 14 -10.38 22.23 2.28
N ASN A 15 -9.10 21.88 2.50
CA ASN A 15 -8.19 22.71 3.28
C ASN A 15 -7.88 24.01 2.51
N PRO A 16 -8.27 25.20 3.01
CA PRO A 16 -8.06 26.47 2.30
C PRO A 16 -6.58 26.86 2.15
N PHE A 17 -5.66 26.14 2.80
CA PHE A 17 -4.21 26.30 2.64
C PHE A 17 -3.61 25.47 1.48
N ASN A 18 -4.42 24.71 0.72
CA ASN A 18 -3.95 23.93 -0.43
C ASN A 18 -3.99 24.72 -1.75
N ASN A 19 -4.25 26.02 -1.71
CA ASN A 19 -4.09 26.90 -2.85
C ASN A 19 -2.90 27.81 -2.55
N ASP A 20 -1.78 27.54 -3.21
CA ASP A 20 -1.10 28.51 -4.08
C ASP A 20 0.34 28.01 -4.38
N ASP A 21 0.51 27.51 -5.60
CA ASP A 21 1.67 27.64 -6.48
C ASP A 21 3.04 27.00 -6.23
N ASP A 22 3.32 26.30 -5.13
CA ASP A 22 4.55 25.48 -5.05
C ASP A 22 4.33 24.21 -4.23
N ASP A 23 5.03 23.14 -4.60
CA ASP A 23 5.07 21.80 -4.00
C ASP A 23 4.10 20.74 -4.57
N GLU A 24 4.58 20.05 -5.62
CA GLU A 24 4.17 18.69 -6.00
C GLU A 24 4.32 17.65 -4.83
N GLU A 25 4.80 18.11 -3.66
CA GLU A 25 5.09 17.34 -2.46
C GLU A 25 4.05 17.53 -1.32
N ASN A 26 3.16 18.53 -1.40
CA ASN A 26 2.19 18.84 -0.34
C ASN A 26 0.78 18.27 -0.54
N SER A 27 0.59 17.32 -1.47
CA SER A 27 -0.60 16.47 -1.38
C SER A 27 -0.53 15.72 -0.04
N LEU A 28 -1.39 16.08 0.92
CA LEU A 28 -1.61 15.34 2.18
C LEU A 28 -2.24 13.96 1.88
N GLU A 29 -1.63 13.22 0.96
CA GLU A 29 -2.03 11.85 0.67
C GLU A 29 -1.82 11.02 1.92
N PRO A 30 -2.82 10.23 2.33
CA PRO A 30 -2.68 9.36 3.48
C PRO A 30 -1.50 8.40 3.29
N ASP A 31 -0.62 8.32 4.27
CA ASP A 31 0.46 7.34 4.27
C ASP A 31 -0.02 5.95 4.71
N VAL A 32 0.88 4.97 4.65
CA VAL A 32 0.59 3.59 5.06
C VAL A 32 0.12 3.51 6.52
N ILE A 33 0.62 4.39 7.40
CA ILE A 33 0.27 4.43 8.82
C ILE A 33 -1.19 4.85 8.98
N ILE A 34 -1.62 5.91 8.28
CA ILE A 34 -2.98 6.42 8.35
C ILE A 34 -3.97 5.37 7.84
N TYR A 35 -3.69 4.73 6.70
CA TYR A 35 -4.52 3.65 6.18
C TYR A 35 -4.65 2.49 7.15
N ASN A 36 -3.53 2.06 7.74
CA ASN A 36 -3.53 0.97 8.71
C ASN A 36 -4.31 1.34 9.98
N SER A 37 -4.15 2.55 10.51
CA SER A 37 -4.90 3.06 11.65
C SER A 37 -6.41 3.04 11.41
N VAL A 38 -6.86 3.47 10.23
CA VAL A 38 -8.27 3.43 9.86
C VAL A 38 -8.80 2.00 9.80
N MET A 39 -8.06 1.07 9.19
CA MET A 39 -8.46 -0.35 9.16
C MET A 39 -8.44 -0.98 10.56
N ASN A 40 -7.47 -0.61 11.40
CA ASN A 40 -7.31 -1.11 12.77
C ASN A 40 -8.51 -0.70 13.65
N ALA A 41 -9.05 0.50 13.45
CA ALA A 41 -10.27 0.97 14.13
C ALA A 41 -11.49 0.06 13.89
N TRP A 42 -11.48 -0.73 12.81
CA TRP A 42 -12.56 -1.65 12.46
C TRP A 42 -12.40 -3.07 12.99
N ILE A 43 -11.27 -3.42 13.62
CA ILE A 43 -11.04 -4.80 14.12
C ILE A 43 -12.09 -5.19 15.15
N ASN A 44 -12.36 -4.31 16.11
CA ASN A 44 -13.29 -4.57 17.22
C ASN A 44 -14.70 -4.04 16.96
N SER A 45 -14.96 -3.45 15.79
CA SER A 45 -16.32 -3.01 15.45
C SER A 45 -17.28 -4.20 15.50
N VAL A 46 -18.56 -3.97 15.77
CA VAL A 46 -19.61 -5.00 15.66
C VAL A 46 -20.27 -5.05 14.28
N HIS A 47 -19.99 -4.07 13.41
CA HIS A 47 -20.69 -3.93 12.14
C HIS A 47 -20.06 -4.74 11.00
N MET A 48 -20.90 -5.52 10.33
CA MET A 48 -20.52 -6.33 9.16
C MET A 48 -19.87 -5.53 8.03
N ASN A 49 -20.34 -4.31 7.80
CA ASN A 49 -19.85 -3.46 6.72
C ASN A 49 -18.40 -3.00 6.94
N ASP A 50 -17.86 -3.10 8.15
CA ASP A 50 -16.53 -2.58 8.44
C ASP A 50 -15.42 -3.50 7.90
N ALA A 51 -15.68 -4.81 7.78
CA ALA A 51 -14.78 -5.72 7.07
C ALA A 51 -14.71 -5.41 5.57
N LYS A 52 -15.85 -5.10 4.94
CA LYS A 52 -15.91 -4.65 3.55
C LYS A 52 -15.22 -3.29 3.36
N LYS A 53 -15.33 -2.38 4.33
CA LYS A 53 -14.60 -1.10 4.30
C LYS A 53 -13.08 -1.32 4.42
N ALA A 54 -12.63 -2.22 5.30
CA ALA A 54 -11.21 -2.55 5.42
C ALA A 54 -10.66 -3.12 4.09
N GLU A 55 -11.37 -4.06 3.48
CA GLU A 55 -11.01 -4.61 2.16
C GLU A 55 -10.98 -3.52 1.09
N PHE A 56 -11.97 -2.63 1.06
CA PHE A 56 -12.02 -1.52 0.11
C PHE A 56 -10.82 -0.57 0.27
N VAL A 57 -10.45 -0.25 1.50
CA VAL A 57 -9.28 0.60 1.80
C VAL A 57 -7.99 -0.07 1.30
N LEU A 58 -7.79 -1.35 1.61
CA LEU A 58 -6.63 -2.10 1.13
C LEU A 58 -6.56 -2.14 -0.41
N GLN A 59 -7.68 -2.42 -1.07
CA GLN A 59 -7.76 -2.40 -2.54
C GLN A 59 -7.50 -1.02 -3.13
N LYS A 60 -7.82 0.06 -2.40
CA LYS A 60 -7.52 1.42 -2.83
C LYS A 60 -6.02 1.69 -2.77
N MET A 61 -5.34 1.29 -1.69
CA MET A 61 -3.87 1.39 -1.57
C MET A 61 -3.18 0.65 -2.72
N ILE A 62 -3.61 -0.58 -3.02
CA ILE A 62 -3.07 -1.39 -4.14
C ILE A 62 -3.25 -0.68 -5.48
N ARG A 63 -4.44 -0.12 -5.73
CA ARG A 63 -4.74 0.61 -6.98
C ARG A 63 -3.91 1.90 -7.11
N GLN A 64 -3.73 2.65 -6.02
CA GLN A 64 -2.89 3.85 -6.00
C GLN A 64 -1.43 3.49 -6.27
N GLN A 65 -0.92 2.43 -5.64
CA GLN A 65 0.42 1.92 -5.89
C GLN A 65 0.62 1.61 -7.38
N HIS A 66 -0.30 0.84 -7.97
CA HIS A 66 -0.20 0.44 -9.37
C HIS A 66 -0.23 1.64 -10.33
N LYS A 67 -1.09 2.63 -10.07
CA LYS A 67 -1.16 3.87 -10.86
C LYS A 67 0.13 4.69 -10.78
N LYS A 68 0.68 4.89 -9.59
CA LYS A 68 1.92 5.67 -9.39
C LYS A 68 3.14 4.98 -10.00
N LEU A 69 3.24 3.66 -9.87
CA LEU A 69 4.29 2.86 -10.53
C LEU A 69 4.22 2.98 -12.06
N GLN A 70 3.04 2.90 -12.66
CA GLN A 70 2.87 3.09 -14.11
C GLN A 70 3.24 4.51 -14.56
N ALA A 71 2.89 5.51 -13.76
CA ALA A 71 3.18 6.92 -14.07
C ALA A 71 4.64 7.32 -13.85
N LYS A 72 5.48 6.46 -13.24
CA LYS A 72 6.83 6.80 -12.75
C LYS A 72 6.84 8.07 -11.89
N LYS A 73 5.74 8.37 -11.21
CA LYS A 73 5.55 9.59 -10.42
C LYS A 73 5.58 9.27 -8.91
N GLY A 74 6.55 9.87 -8.23
CA GLY A 74 6.62 10.01 -6.77
C GLY A 74 6.63 8.71 -5.95
N ASN A 75 6.58 8.88 -4.63
CA ASN A 75 6.49 7.77 -3.69
C ASN A 75 5.06 7.17 -3.74
N ALA A 76 4.98 5.94 -4.23
CA ALA A 76 3.75 5.16 -4.24
C ALA A 76 3.45 4.62 -2.85
N VAL A 77 2.26 4.88 -2.31
CA VAL A 77 1.81 4.26 -1.04
C VAL A 77 1.71 2.75 -1.27
N GLN A 78 2.64 2.01 -0.67
CA GLN A 78 2.73 0.57 -0.81
C GLN A 78 2.09 -0.12 0.40
N PRO A 79 1.02 -0.92 0.20
CA PRO A 79 0.52 -1.78 1.26
C PRO A 79 1.63 -2.72 1.72
N ASN A 80 1.85 -2.79 3.02
CA ASN A 80 2.86 -3.65 3.63
C ASN A 80 2.21 -4.82 4.38
N ILE A 81 3.03 -5.68 4.97
CA ILE A 81 2.57 -6.86 5.73
C ILE A 81 1.56 -6.45 6.82
N VAL A 82 1.75 -5.27 7.45
CA VAL A 82 0.81 -4.76 8.46
C VAL A 82 -0.55 -4.43 7.84
N SER A 83 -0.60 -3.81 6.65
CA SER A 83 -1.85 -3.51 5.94
C SER A 83 -2.66 -4.79 5.65
N TYR A 84 -1.99 -5.82 5.13
CA TYR A 84 -2.63 -7.10 4.83
C TYR A 84 -3.08 -7.85 6.09
N ASN A 85 -2.23 -7.94 7.11
CA ASN A 85 -2.57 -8.57 8.39
C ASN A 85 -3.74 -7.87 9.07
N THR A 86 -3.79 -6.54 8.99
CA THR A 86 -4.89 -5.75 9.56
C THR A 86 -6.21 -6.11 8.86
N ALA A 87 -6.24 -6.13 7.53
CA ALA A 87 -7.45 -6.51 6.78
C ALA A 87 -7.90 -7.96 7.07
N ILE A 88 -6.96 -8.91 7.12
CA ILE A 88 -7.23 -10.31 7.49
C ILE A 88 -7.80 -10.38 8.91
N ASN A 89 -7.23 -9.64 9.86
CA ASN A 89 -7.70 -9.62 11.24
C ASN A 89 -9.10 -9.01 11.36
N VAL A 90 -9.42 -7.97 10.59
CA VAL A 90 -10.79 -7.42 10.55
C VAL A 90 -11.77 -8.47 10.05
N TRP A 91 -11.42 -9.28 9.03
CA TRP A 91 -12.25 -10.37 8.53
C TRP A 91 -12.37 -11.54 9.52
N SER A 92 -11.27 -11.94 10.17
CA SER A 92 -11.24 -13.09 11.11
C SER A 92 -12.10 -12.86 12.36
N LYS A 93 -12.28 -11.60 12.77
CA LYS A 93 -13.18 -11.22 13.86
C LYS A 93 -14.67 -11.30 13.48
N ARG A 94 -15.00 -11.55 12.21
CA ARG A 94 -16.38 -11.64 11.74
C ARG A 94 -16.86 -13.09 11.73
N ARG A 95 -18.02 -13.33 12.32
CA ARG A 95 -18.70 -14.63 12.30
C ARG A 95 -19.51 -14.85 11.01
N PHE A 96 -18.89 -14.67 9.84
CA PHE A 96 -19.52 -14.99 8.55
C PHE A 96 -18.95 -16.28 7.95
N LEU A 97 -19.80 -17.03 7.25
CA LEU A 97 -19.40 -18.21 6.48
C LEU A 97 -18.34 -17.88 5.43
N ASP A 98 -18.41 -16.69 4.83
CA ASP A 98 -17.49 -16.25 3.77
C ASP A 98 -16.22 -15.57 4.31
N ALA A 99 -16.16 -15.27 5.61
CA ALA A 99 -15.01 -14.58 6.20
C ALA A 99 -13.68 -15.35 6.05
N PRO A 100 -13.63 -16.69 6.23
CA PRO A 100 -12.44 -17.47 5.97
C PRO A 100 -12.00 -17.39 4.50
N PHE A 101 -12.95 -17.49 3.57
CA PHE A 101 -12.66 -17.40 2.13
C PHE A 101 -12.11 -16.02 1.76
N ARG A 102 -12.69 -14.94 2.30
CA ARG A 102 -12.20 -13.57 2.07
C ARG A 102 -10.81 -13.35 2.67
N ALA A 103 -10.56 -13.86 3.87
CA ALA A 103 -9.25 -13.80 4.50
C ALA A 103 -8.19 -14.56 3.68
N GLU A 104 -8.55 -15.73 3.16
CA GLU A 104 -7.69 -16.52 2.27
C GLU A 104 -7.36 -15.78 0.98
N GLN A 105 -8.35 -15.18 0.31
CA GLN A 105 -8.12 -14.40 -0.92
C GLN A 105 -7.16 -13.22 -0.68
N ILE A 106 -7.31 -12.51 0.44
CA ILE A 106 -6.39 -11.42 0.82
C ILE A 106 -4.98 -11.98 1.11
N LEU A 107 -4.88 -13.13 1.78
CA LEU A 107 -3.60 -13.79 2.05
C LEU A 107 -2.89 -14.23 0.76
N LEU A 108 -3.60 -14.85 -0.18
CA LEU A 108 -3.07 -15.25 -1.48
C LEU A 108 -2.51 -14.05 -2.24
N HIS A 109 -3.26 -12.94 -2.27
CA HIS A 109 -2.79 -11.70 -2.88
C HIS A 109 -1.54 -11.13 -2.19
N THR A 110 -1.45 -11.26 -0.86
CA THR A 110 -0.27 -10.86 -0.08
C THR A 110 0.96 -11.67 -0.46
N ILE A 111 0.81 -12.98 -0.62
CA ILE A 111 1.90 -13.89 -1.00
C ILE A 111 2.39 -13.57 -2.41
N GLU A 112 1.48 -13.32 -3.35
CA GLU A 112 1.82 -12.93 -4.72
C GLU A 112 2.59 -11.61 -4.78
N THR A 113 2.11 -10.60 -4.06
CA THR A 113 2.76 -9.28 -4.02
C THR A 113 4.14 -9.33 -3.37
N TYR A 114 4.30 -10.09 -2.26
CA TYR A 114 5.60 -10.32 -1.63
C TYR A 114 6.58 -11.04 -2.56
N ASN A 115 6.13 -12.11 -3.23
CA ASN A 115 6.96 -12.85 -4.18
C ASN A 115 7.41 -11.99 -5.36
N ARG A 116 6.54 -11.07 -5.82
CA ARG A 116 6.87 -10.11 -6.87
C ARG A 116 7.95 -9.14 -6.42
N GLN A 117 7.76 -8.48 -5.28
CA GLN A 117 8.74 -7.52 -4.73
C GLN A 117 10.11 -8.17 -4.51
N ARG A 118 10.14 -9.40 -3.97
CA ARG A 118 11.37 -10.15 -3.76
C ARG A 118 12.10 -10.49 -5.07
N ARG A 119 11.36 -10.80 -6.14
CA ARG A 119 11.93 -11.06 -7.47
C ARG A 119 12.48 -9.80 -8.13
N GLU A 120 11.76 -8.69 -8.01
CA GLU A 120 12.18 -7.39 -8.54
C GLU A 120 13.45 -6.90 -7.83
N ALA A 121 13.52 -7.02 -6.50
CA ALA A 121 14.74 -6.71 -5.73
C ALA A 121 15.94 -7.57 -6.15
N ALA A 122 15.73 -8.88 -6.37
CA ALA A 122 16.79 -9.78 -6.84
C ALA A 122 17.24 -9.51 -8.29
N ALA A 123 16.35 -9.00 -9.15
CA ALA A 123 16.67 -8.58 -10.51
C ALA A 123 17.45 -7.26 -10.53
N ALA A 124 17.08 -6.30 -9.66
CA ALA A 124 17.79 -5.04 -9.49
C ALA A 124 19.22 -5.26 -8.97
N SER A 125 19.40 -6.12 -7.97
CA SER A 125 20.73 -6.42 -7.41
C SER A 125 21.66 -7.14 -8.39
N LYS A 126 21.12 -7.94 -9.33
CA LYS A 126 21.94 -8.54 -10.41
C LYS A 126 22.40 -7.51 -11.42
N ASN A 127 21.50 -6.58 -11.80
CA ASN A 127 21.77 -5.57 -12.81
C ASN A 127 22.78 -4.49 -12.35
N GLU A 128 22.93 -4.25 -11.04
CA GLU A 128 24.01 -3.39 -10.50
C GLU A 128 25.38 -4.06 -10.54
N ASN A 129 25.45 -5.37 -10.29
CA ASN A 129 26.71 -6.12 -10.31
C ASN A 129 27.26 -6.28 -11.74
N ASP A 130 26.37 -6.34 -12.74
CA ASP A 130 26.71 -6.41 -14.17
C ASP A 130 27.10 -5.05 -14.78
N ARG A 131 26.93 -3.92 -14.06
CA ARG A 131 27.32 -2.57 -14.52
C ARG A 131 28.75 -2.16 -14.15
N HIS A 132 29.48 -2.99 -13.39
CA HIS A 132 30.89 -2.76 -13.10
C HIS A 132 31.82 -3.90 -13.58
N PRO A 133 31.90 -4.20 -14.90
CA PRO A 133 33.09 -4.80 -15.47
C PRO A 133 34.02 -3.70 -16.03
N GLN A 134 35.28 -3.72 -15.59
CA GLN A 134 36.46 -3.05 -16.17
C GLN A 134 36.73 -1.58 -15.78
N HIS A 135 37.50 -1.40 -14.70
CA HIS A 135 38.74 -0.61 -14.80
C HIS A 135 39.69 -1.01 -13.67
N ASN A 136 40.45 -2.08 -13.85
CA ASN A 136 41.68 -2.30 -13.08
C ASN A 136 42.79 -2.69 -14.05
N SER A 137 43.52 -1.67 -14.49
CA SER A 137 44.98 -1.65 -14.57
C SER A 137 45.65 -2.67 -15.50
N GLU A 138 45.53 -2.45 -16.81
CA GLU A 138 46.68 -2.63 -17.71
C GLU A 138 47.66 -1.46 -17.49
N LEU A 139 48.62 -1.62 -16.58
CA LEU A 139 49.86 -0.83 -16.56
C LEU A 139 50.86 -1.42 -15.56
N TYR A 140 51.48 -2.53 -15.96
CA TYR A 140 52.81 -2.90 -15.49
C TYR A 140 53.61 -3.36 -16.72
N HIS A 141 54.25 -2.39 -17.37
CA HIS A 141 55.47 -2.60 -18.15
C HIS A 141 56.55 -1.73 -17.54
#